data_AF-A0A7S3IDI7-F1
#
_entry.id   AF-A0A7S3IDI7-F1
#
_cell.length_a   1.000
_cell.length_b   1.000
_cell.length_c   1.000
_cell.angle_alpha   90.00
_cell.angle_beta   90.00
_cell.angle_gamma   90.00
#
_symmetry.space_group_name_H-M   'P 1'
#
loop_
_entity.id
_entity.type
_entity.pdbx_description
1 polymer ?
#
loop_
_entity_poly.entity_id
_entity_poly.type
_entity_poly.pdbx_seq_one_letter_code
_entity_poly.pdbx_strand_id
1 'polypeptide(L)'
;MQLIRYNTQTEGLFATDMGRIASNYYINCETMSYFMANLKPQCRESLFLYHLAQASEFKQLEARKEEHEELKYLVQDMQFVEVDKSSFNEAHTKVLIMIECYLRKIPLKCFSLISDMAYVAQNVARLIRAMFEIALQKNMANLAKIALNWCKIIDKRLRPNDHPLKQFCADSWVGKLTNASEKVTKFGYLKDEIVYQVQRFNVDLDMIFDRNLQ
;
A
#
# COMPACT_ATOMS: atom_id res chain seq x y z
N MET A 1 -12.12 18.78 -14.94
CA MET A 1 -12.57 17.68 -14.05
C MET A 1 -13.41 16.72 -14.89
N GLN A 2 -12.92 15.51 -15.19
CA GLN A 2 -13.58 14.56 -16.12
C GLN A 2 -14.16 13.34 -15.40
N LEU A 3 -14.84 13.53 -14.26
CA LEU A 3 -15.53 12.43 -13.56
C LEU A 3 -16.94 12.19 -14.11
N ILE A 4 -17.55 13.24 -14.66
CA ILE A 4 -18.81 13.19 -15.40
C ILE A 4 -18.64 13.98 -16.69
N ARG A 5 -19.43 13.62 -17.70
CA ARG A 5 -19.66 14.45 -18.88
C ARG A 5 -21.08 14.97 -18.79
N TYR A 6 -21.21 16.28 -18.69
CA TYR A 6 -22.50 16.96 -18.67
C TYR A 6 -22.71 17.65 -20.01
N ASN A 7 -23.81 17.31 -20.70
CA ASN A 7 -24.24 17.98 -21.91
C ASN A 7 -25.25 19.06 -21.53
N THR A 8 -24.85 20.33 -21.66
CA THR A 8 -25.69 21.48 -21.31
C THR A 8 -26.88 21.69 -22.24
N GLN A 9 -26.84 21.17 -23.47
CA GLN A 9 -27.93 21.32 -24.43
C GLN A 9 -29.04 20.28 -24.23
N THR A 10 -28.67 19.06 -23.86
CA THR A 10 -29.63 17.96 -23.64
C THR A 10 -29.90 17.70 -22.16
N GLU A 11 -29.27 18.46 -21.26
CA GLU A 11 -29.20 18.23 -19.80
C GLU A 11 -28.76 16.78 -19.44
N GLY A 12 -28.03 16.14 -20.36
CA GLY A 12 -27.65 14.74 -20.24
C GLY A 12 -26.41 14.57 -19.36
N LEU A 13 -26.43 13.62 -18.45
CA LEU A 13 -25.31 13.30 -17.57
C LEU A 13 -24.79 11.89 -17.83
N PHE A 14 -23.51 11.78 -18.19
CA PHE A 14 -22.86 10.52 -18.51
C PHE A 14 -21.66 10.29 -17.59
N ALA A 15 -21.59 9.09 -17.00
CA ALA A 15 -20.44 8.69 -16.21
C ALA A 15 -19.21 8.47 -17.11
N THR A 16 -18.04 8.88 -16.63
CA THR A 16 -16.75 8.51 -17.24
C THR A 16 -16.16 7.30 -16.53
N ASP A 17 -15.20 6.62 -17.15
CA ASP A 17 -14.49 5.51 -16.48
C ASP A 17 -13.76 5.97 -15.22
N MET A 18 -13.25 7.21 -15.22
CA MET A 18 -12.65 7.82 -14.03
C MET A 18 -13.69 8.06 -12.93
N GLY A 19 -14.91 8.49 -13.28
CA GLY A 19 -16.02 8.60 -12.34
C GLY A 19 -16.45 7.25 -11.76
N ARG A 20 -16.47 6.20 -12.58
CA ARG A 20 -16.76 4.82 -12.15
C ARG A 20 -15.69 4.31 -11.17
N ILE A 21 -14.41 4.51 -11.48
CA ILE A 21 -13.30 4.14 -10.58
C ILE A 21 -13.44 4.89 -9.25
N ALA A 22 -13.66 6.21 -9.28
CA ALA A 22 -13.86 7.02 -8.08
C ALA A 22 -14.98 6.46 -7.20
N SER A 23 -16.13 6.15 -7.80
CA SER A 23 -17.28 5.58 -7.11
C SER A 23 -16.99 4.18 -6.53
N ASN A 24 -16.37 3.29 -7.31
CA ASN A 24 -16.13 1.89 -6.92
C ASN A 24 -15.18 1.77 -5.71
N TYR A 25 -14.22 2.68 -5.58
CA TYR A 25 -13.24 2.70 -4.48
C TYR A 25 -13.48 3.82 -3.46
N TYR A 26 -14.61 4.53 -3.57
CA TYR A 26 -15.02 5.63 -2.68
C TYR A 26 -14.00 6.78 -2.60
N ILE A 27 -13.29 7.07 -3.70
CA ILE A 27 -12.20 8.05 -3.74
C ILE A 27 -12.75 9.47 -3.91
N ASN A 28 -12.16 10.43 -3.19
CA ASN A 28 -12.53 11.84 -3.32
C ASN A 28 -12.25 12.38 -4.73
N CYS A 29 -13.13 13.27 -5.21
CA CYS A 29 -12.99 13.92 -6.52
C CYS A 29 -11.68 14.70 -6.68
N GLU A 30 -11.20 15.31 -5.60
CA GLU A 30 -9.92 16.04 -5.56
C GLU A 30 -8.74 15.09 -5.77
N THR A 31 -8.71 13.96 -5.06
CA THR A 31 -7.69 12.90 -5.20
C THR A 31 -7.69 12.33 -6.61
N MET A 32 -8.86 12.04 -7.18
CA MET A 32 -8.96 11.57 -8.56
C MET A 32 -8.42 12.61 -9.55
N SER A 33 -8.73 13.89 -9.34
CA SER A 33 -8.21 14.97 -10.18
C SER A 33 -6.68 15.07 -10.08
N TYR A 34 -6.13 14.94 -8.87
CA TYR A 34 -4.69 14.91 -8.63
C TYR A 34 -4.02 13.71 -9.32
N PHE A 35 -4.54 12.50 -9.16
CA PHE A 35 -4.01 11.30 -9.80
C PHE A 35 -4.05 11.41 -11.33
N MET A 36 -5.14 11.91 -11.90
CA MET A 36 -5.26 12.07 -13.35
C MET A 36 -4.22 13.04 -13.93
N ALA A 37 -3.87 14.09 -13.20
CA ALA A 37 -2.90 15.10 -13.62
C ALA A 37 -1.45 14.62 -13.48
N ASN A 38 -1.15 13.93 -12.36
CA ASN A 38 0.22 13.67 -11.94
C ASN A 38 0.73 12.25 -12.29
N LEU A 39 -0.13 11.24 -12.37
CA LEU A 39 0.31 9.89 -12.73
C LEU A 39 0.76 9.83 -14.19
N LYS A 40 2.00 9.37 -14.40
CA LYS A 40 2.63 9.19 -15.72
C LYS A 40 3.01 7.72 -15.96
N PRO A 41 3.12 7.27 -17.23
CA PRO A 41 3.47 5.88 -17.54
C PRO A 41 4.84 5.45 -16.98
N GLN A 42 5.83 6.35 -17.06
CA GLN A 42 7.18 6.13 -16.53
C GLN A 42 7.27 6.73 -15.12
N CYS A 43 6.75 5.99 -14.15
CA CYS A 43 6.82 6.35 -12.74
C CYS A 43 7.74 5.37 -12.01
N ARG A 44 8.64 5.89 -11.17
CA ARG A 44 9.40 5.07 -10.21
C ARG A 44 8.52 4.76 -9.01
N GLU A 45 8.87 3.72 -8.28
CA GLU A 45 8.11 3.28 -7.10
C GLU A 45 8.01 4.36 -6.01
N SER A 46 9.09 5.08 -5.73
CA SER A 46 9.07 6.19 -4.78
C SER A 46 8.14 7.33 -5.20
N LEU A 47 8.14 7.69 -6.47
CA LEU A 47 7.22 8.69 -7.00
C LEU A 47 5.76 8.22 -6.99
N PHE A 48 5.52 6.92 -7.20
CA PHE A 48 4.18 6.33 -7.06
C PHE A 48 3.65 6.48 -5.63
N LEU A 49 4.45 6.12 -4.63
CA LEU A 49 4.07 6.29 -3.22
C LEU A 49 3.93 7.76 -2.82
N TYR A 50 4.78 8.63 -3.35
CA TYR A 50 4.64 10.07 -3.17
C TYR A 50 3.28 10.56 -3.67
N HIS A 51 2.85 10.17 -4.87
CA HIS A 51 1.53 10.54 -5.38
C HIS A 51 0.39 9.98 -4.52
N LEU A 52 0.50 8.75 -4.02
CA LEU A 52 -0.45 8.18 -3.06
C LEU A 52 -0.56 9.04 -1.80
N ALA A 53 0.57 9.48 -1.24
CA ALA A 53 0.61 10.29 -0.03
C ALA A 53 0.01 11.70 -0.19
N GLN A 54 -0.17 12.16 -1.44
CA GLN A 54 -0.79 13.44 -1.78
C GLN A 54 -2.32 13.37 -1.92
N ALA A 55 -2.92 12.21 -1.68
CA ALA A 55 -4.37 12.05 -1.68
C ALA A 55 -5.06 12.97 -0.66
N SER A 56 -6.18 13.58 -1.04
CA SER A 56 -6.90 14.53 -0.17
C SER A 56 -7.50 13.86 1.06
N GLU A 57 -7.68 12.53 1.04
CA GLU A 57 -8.00 11.69 2.19
C GLU A 57 -7.01 11.90 3.35
N PHE A 58 -5.76 12.26 3.06
CA PHE A 58 -4.70 12.44 4.05
C PHE A 58 -4.43 13.91 4.42
N LYS A 59 -5.18 14.86 3.85
CA LYS A 59 -4.95 16.29 4.05
C LYS A 59 -5.01 16.73 5.52
N GLN A 60 -5.76 16.01 6.35
CA GLN A 60 -5.92 16.30 7.78
C GLN A 60 -4.79 15.73 8.66
N LEU A 61 -3.88 14.92 8.09
CA LEU A 61 -2.79 14.28 8.83
C LEU A 61 -1.58 15.20 9.00
N GLU A 62 -1.79 16.47 9.30
CA GLU A 62 -0.67 17.38 9.59
C GLU A 62 0.13 16.89 10.81
N ALA A 63 1.44 17.11 10.81
CA ALA A 63 2.31 16.70 11.91
C ALA A 63 2.09 17.61 13.12
N ARG A 64 1.73 17.02 14.26
CA ARG A 64 1.47 17.76 15.50
C ARG A 64 2.75 17.87 16.33
N LYS A 65 2.93 18.95 17.10
CA LYS A 65 4.19 19.26 17.81
C LYS A 65 4.67 18.11 18.71
N GLU A 66 3.75 17.46 19.41
CA GLU A 66 3.98 16.32 20.28
C GLU A 66 4.48 15.06 19.56
N GLU A 67 4.33 14.98 18.24
CA GLU A 67 4.74 13.84 17.41
C GLU A 67 6.15 14.04 16.81
N HIS A 68 6.69 15.26 16.82
CA HIS A 68 7.86 15.63 16.02
C HIS A 68 9.10 14.83 16.38
N GLU A 69 9.34 14.58 17.68
CA GLU A 69 10.51 13.81 18.12
C GLU A 69 10.43 12.36 17.64
N GLU A 70 9.26 11.73 17.74
CA GLU A 70 9.04 10.37 17.26
C GLU A 70 9.12 10.29 15.74
N LEU A 71 8.48 11.20 15.00
CA LEU A 71 8.57 11.27 13.54
C LEU A 71 10.01 11.48 13.05
N LYS A 72 10.78 12.33 13.72
CA LYS A 72 12.19 12.56 13.41
C LYS A 72 13.05 11.32 13.63
N TYR A 73 12.72 10.49 14.62
CA TYR A 73 13.39 9.19 14.79
C TYR A 73 12.98 8.21 13.69
N LEU A 74 11.68 8.08 13.44
CA LEU A 74 11.13 7.12 12.47
C LEU A 74 11.62 7.40 11.03
N VAL A 75 11.67 8.67 10.62
CA VAL A 75 12.13 9.03 9.26
C VAL A 75 13.59 8.61 9.01
N GLN A 76 14.42 8.57 10.05
CA GLN A 76 15.82 8.16 9.93
C GLN A 76 15.95 6.65 9.76
N ASP A 77 15.05 5.88 10.38
CA ASP A 77 15.02 4.42 10.37
C ASP A 77 14.28 3.82 9.15
N MET A 78 13.80 4.64 8.21
CA MET A 78 13.16 4.18 6.97
C MET A 78 14.10 3.29 6.13
N GLN A 79 13.57 2.17 5.60
CA GLN A 79 14.32 1.10 4.94
C GLN A 79 13.91 0.86 3.48
N PHE A 80 12.63 1.01 3.12
CA PHE A 80 12.17 0.66 1.77
C PHE A 80 11.23 1.67 1.14
N VAL A 81 10.62 2.58 1.91
CA VAL A 81 9.92 3.73 1.34
C VAL A 81 10.89 4.92 1.32
N GLU A 82 11.19 5.41 0.12
CA GLU A 82 12.05 6.59 -0.04
C GLU A 82 11.30 7.86 0.37
N VAL A 83 11.91 8.65 1.24
CA VAL A 83 11.37 9.93 1.75
C VAL A 83 12.50 10.95 1.88
N ASP A 84 12.15 12.23 1.75
CA ASP A 84 13.06 13.29 2.17
C ASP A 84 13.12 13.34 3.70
N LYS A 85 14.26 12.97 4.27
CA LYS A 85 14.45 12.90 5.72
C LYS A 85 14.40 14.26 6.41
N SER A 86 14.54 15.35 5.66
CA SER A 86 14.46 16.71 6.19
C SER A 86 13.02 17.20 6.39
N SER A 87 12.05 16.62 5.68
CA SER A 87 10.65 17.05 5.67
C SER A 87 9.70 16.16 6.50
N PHE A 88 10.18 15.62 7.62
CA PHE A 88 9.43 14.69 8.47
C PHE A 88 8.11 15.24 9.04
N ASN A 89 7.95 16.57 9.05
CA ASN A 89 6.78 17.29 9.53
C ASN A 89 5.75 17.60 8.42
N GLU A 90 6.05 17.28 7.16
CA GLU A 90 5.09 17.41 6.06
C GLU A 90 4.09 16.24 6.06
N ALA A 91 2.83 16.54 5.75
CA ALA A 91 1.74 15.54 5.81
C ALA A 91 2.02 14.31 4.93
N HIS A 92 2.54 14.52 3.71
CA HIS A 92 2.86 13.41 2.80
C HIS A 92 3.99 12.54 3.35
N THR A 93 5.05 13.13 3.91
CA THR A 93 6.15 12.39 4.54
C THR A 93 5.64 11.59 5.73
N LYS A 94 4.78 12.18 6.57
CA LYS A 94 4.14 11.46 7.68
C LYS A 94 3.35 10.25 7.19
N VAL A 95 2.56 10.37 6.13
CA VAL A 95 1.83 9.24 5.53
C VAL A 95 2.78 8.13 5.09
N LEU A 96 3.89 8.46 4.43
CA LEU A 96 4.90 7.49 3.98
C LEU A 96 5.56 6.77 5.16
N ILE A 97 5.89 7.51 6.24
CA ILE A 97 6.38 6.92 7.50
C ILE A 97 5.32 5.96 8.07
N MET A 98 4.05 6.34 8.09
CA MET A 98 2.98 5.49 8.60
C MET A 98 2.82 4.20 7.79
N ILE A 99 2.93 4.26 6.45
CA ILE A 99 2.90 3.07 5.58
C ILE A 99 4.04 2.11 5.94
N GLU A 100 5.27 2.63 6.07
CA GLU A 100 6.41 1.79 6.42
C GLU A 100 6.28 1.20 7.83
N CYS A 101 5.88 2.00 8.82
CA CYS A 101 5.63 1.53 10.19
C CYS A 101 4.56 0.44 10.23
N TYR A 102 3.47 0.61 9.46
CA TYR A 102 2.39 -0.36 9.35
C TYR A 102 2.91 -1.70 8.85
N LEU A 103 3.67 -1.71 7.75
CA LEU A 103 4.21 -2.91 7.12
C LEU A 103 5.30 -3.58 7.98
N ARG A 104 6.12 -2.80 8.68
CA ARG A 104 7.15 -3.29 9.60
C ARG A 104 6.61 -3.68 10.98
N LYS A 105 5.33 -3.40 11.26
CA LYS A 105 4.69 -3.62 12.57
C LYS A 105 5.43 -2.89 13.71
N ILE A 106 5.94 -1.68 13.44
CA ILE A 106 6.64 -0.87 14.45
C ILE A 106 5.63 -0.37 15.48
N PRO A 107 5.86 -0.57 16.79
CA PRO A 107 5.04 0.03 17.83
C PRO A 107 5.31 1.53 17.92
N LEU A 108 4.25 2.33 17.83
CA LEU A 108 4.31 3.78 17.98
C LEU A 108 3.97 4.18 19.42
N LYS A 109 4.61 5.23 19.93
CA LYS A 109 4.45 5.73 21.30
C LYS A 109 3.33 6.77 21.39
N CYS A 110 3.27 7.71 20.45
CA CYS A 110 2.22 8.73 20.43
C CYS A 110 0.89 8.12 19.96
N PHE A 111 -0.15 8.24 20.79
CA PHE A 111 -1.50 7.76 20.49
C PHE A 111 -2.11 8.35 19.22
N SER A 112 -1.78 9.61 18.92
CA SER A 112 -2.19 10.27 17.69
C SER A 112 -1.58 9.59 16.46
N LEU A 113 -0.30 9.21 16.50
CA LEU A 113 0.35 8.47 15.41
C LEU A 113 -0.20 7.04 15.26
N ILE A 114 -0.56 6.37 16.36
CA ILE A 114 -1.25 5.07 16.30
C ILE A 114 -2.57 5.20 15.52
N SER A 115 -3.35 6.22 15.83
CA SER A 115 -4.64 6.50 15.19
C SER A 115 -4.45 6.87 13.71
N ASP A 116 -3.48 7.73 13.43
CA ASP A 116 -3.14 8.15 12.06
C ASP A 116 -2.66 6.95 11.22
N MET A 117 -1.82 6.07 11.76
CA MET A 117 -1.38 4.84 11.09
C MET A 117 -2.55 3.91 10.75
N ALA A 118 -3.50 3.73 11.67
CA ALA A 118 -4.68 2.92 11.42
C ALA A 118 -5.55 3.53 10.30
N TYR A 119 -5.75 4.85 10.31
CA TYR A 119 -6.47 5.56 9.27
C TYR A 119 -5.77 5.45 7.90
N VAL A 120 -4.44 5.62 7.86
CA VAL A 120 -3.64 5.42 6.64
C VAL A 120 -3.80 4.00 6.11
N ALA A 121 -3.63 2.98 6.95
CA ALA A 121 -3.74 1.57 6.55
C ALA A 121 -5.12 1.21 5.96
N GLN A 122 -6.20 1.75 6.52
CA GLN A 122 -7.56 1.53 6.02
C GLN A 122 -7.80 2.18 4.64
N ASN A 123 -7.18 3.34 4.38
CA ASN A 123 -7.39 4.10 3.14
C ASN A 123 -6.42 3.75 2.01
N VAL A 124 -5.18 3.36 2.34
CA VAL A 124 -4.14 3.06 1.35
C VAL A 124 -4.57 1.92 0.43
N ALA A 125 -5.19 0.86 0.95
CA ALA A 125 -5.61 -0.28 0.14
C ALA A 125 -6.58 0.10 -0.98
N ARG A 126 -7.59 0.94 -0.71
CA ARG A 126 -8.56 1.40 -1.72
C ARG A 126 -7.95 2.42 -2.68
N LEU A 127 -7.08 3.30 -2.20
CA LEU A 127 -6.39 4.29 -3.02
C LEU A 127 -5.45 3.64 -4.04
N ILE A 128 -4.63 2.66 -3.61
CA ILE A 128 -3.72 1.95 -4.52
C ILE A 128 -4.50 1.12 -5.55
N ARG A 129 -5.62 0.50 -5.17
CA ARG A 129 -6.50 -0.19 -6.12
C ARG A 129 -7.08 0.77 -7.16
N ALA A 130 -7.49 1.97 -6.75
CA ALA A 130 -7.94 2.99 -7.70
C ALA A 130 -6.80 3.45 -8.63
N MET A 131 -5.58 3.67 -8.11
CA MET A 131 -4.41 4.00 -8.93
C MET A 131 -4.06 2.88 -9.92
N PHE A 132 -4.21 1.62 -9.52
CA PHE A 132 -4.06 0.45 -10.38
C PHE A 132 -5.07 0.44 -11.53
N GLU A 133 -6.36 0.66 -11.24
CA GLU A 133 -7.39 0.73 -12.29
C GLU A 133 -7.18 1.92 -13.23
N ILE A 134 -6.76 3.09 -12.72
CA ILE A 134 -6.39 4.23 -13.57
C ILE A 134 -5.24 3.84 -14.51
N ALA A 135 -4.23 3.13 -14.00
CA ALA A 135 -3.10 2.68 -14.79
C ALA A 135 -3.53 1.70 -15.90
N LEU A 136 -4.43 0.76 -15.59
CA LEU A 136 -5.00 -0.17 -16.58
C LEU A 136 -5.81 0.58 -17.66
N GLN A 137 -6.75 1.44 -17.26
CA GLN A 137 -7.57 2.21 -18.20
C GLN A 137 -6.75 3.09 -19.14
N LYS A 138 -5.57 3.56 -18.69
CA LYS A 138 -4.66 4.38 -19.49
C LYS A 138 -3.53 3.59 -20.16
N ASN A 139 -3.55 2.25 -20.13
CA ASN A 139 -2.52 1.38 -20.69
C ASN A 139 -1.09 1.67 -20.18
N MET A 140 -0.95 2.06 -18.91
CA MET A 140 0.32 2.37 -18.26
C MET A 140 0.91 1.12 -17.61
N ALA A 141 1.45 0.19 -18.42
CA ALA A 141 1.89 -1.13 -17.97
C ALA A 141 2.86 -1.12 -16.77
N ASN A 142 3.86 -0.24 -16.78
CA ASN A 142 4.82 -0.12 -15.67
C ASN A 142 4.13 0.33 -14.37
N LEU A 143 3.26 1.34 -14.46
CA LEU A 143 2.51 1.84 -13.31
C LEU A 143 1.54 0.79 -12.77
N ALA A 144 0.88 0.04 -13.66
CA ALA A 144 0.00 -1.06 -13.27
C ALA A 144 0.77 -2.17 -12.54
N LYS A 145 1.98 -2.50 -12.99
CA LYS A 145 2.86 -3.47 -12.31
C LYS A 145 3.22 -3.00 -10.89
N ILE A 146 3.65 -1.74 -10.74
CA ILE A 146 4.00 -1.17 -9.44
C ILE A 146 2.77 -1.15 -8.51
N ALA A 147 1.65 -0.64 -8.99
CA ALA A 147 0.43 -0.54 -8.20
C ALA A 147 -0.10 -1.92 -7.76
N LEU A 148 -0.08 -2.92 -8.65
CA LEU A 148 -0.47 -4.29 -8.30
C LEU A 148 0.46 -4.91 -7.26
N ASN A 149 1.77 -4.66 -7.36
CA ASN A 149 2.72 -5.13 -6.36
C ASN A 149 2.40 -4.55 -4.98
N TRP A 150 2.16 -3.23 -4.91
CA TRP A 150 1.78 -2.56 -3.67
C TRP A 150 0.41 -2.97 -3.14
N CYS A 151 -0.56 -3.27 -4.01
CA CYS A 151 -1.82 -3.88 -3.60
C CYS A 151 -1.57 -5.18 -2.80
N LYS A 152 -0.68 -6.06 -3.28
CA LYS A 152 -0.34 -7.33 -2.60
C LYS A 152 0.40 -7.09 -1.29
N ILE A 153 1.39 -6.20 -1.30
CA ILE A 153 2.20 -5.83 -0.13
C ILE A 153 1.29 -5.32 1.01
N ILE A 154 0.38 -4.39 0.70
CA ILE A 154 -0.54 -3.82 1.69
C ILE A 154 -1.57 -4.86 2.16
N ASP A 155 -2.19 -5.61 1.25
CA ASP A 155 -3.22 -6.61 1.59
C ASP A 155 -2.68 -7.74 2.47
N LYS A 156 -1.43 -8.15 2.23
CA LYS A 156 -0.75 -9.19 3.04
C LYS A 156 0.07 -8.63 4.19
N ARG A 157 0.15 -7.30 4.32
CA ARG A 157 1.00 -6.61 5.29
C ARG A 157 2.43 -7.16 5.30
N LEU A 158 3.04 -7.23 4.11
CA LEU A 158 4.41 -7.68 3.89
C LEU A 158 5.32 -6.50 3.54
N ARG A 159 6.64 -6.69 3.64
CA ARG A 159 7.62 -5.72 3.14
C ARG A 159 7.97 -6.03 1.68
N PRO A 160 8.37 -5.04 0.85
CA PRO A 160 8.72 -5.28 -0.56
C PRO A 160 9.76 -6.38 -0.79
N ASN A 161 10.73 -6.50 0.12
CA ASN A 161 11.83 -7.47 0.04
C ASN A 161 11.63 -8.70 0.94
N ASP A 162 10.41 -8.95 1.43
CA ASP A 162 10.13 -10.16 2.20
C ASP A 162 10.17 -11.41 1.32
N HIS A 163 10.71 -12.50 1.87
CA HIS A 163 10.65 -13.80 1.21
C HIS A 163 9.19 -14.21 0.98
N PRO A 164 8.81 -14.74 -0.21
CA PRO A 164 7.42 -15.07 -0.53
C PRO A 164 6.73 -15.98 0.49
N LEU A 165 7.49 -16.89 1.13
CA LEU A 165 6.98 -17.78 2.17
C LEU A 165 6.41 -17.06 3.40
N LYS A 166 6.74 -15.78 3.62
CA LYS A 166 6.12 -14.99 4.70
C LYS A 166 4.61 -14.88 4.57
N GLN A 167 4.04 -15.07 3.39
CA GLN A 167 2.58 -15.14 3.20
C GLN A 167 1.94 -16.26 4.02
N PHE A 168 2.69 -17.32 4.32
CA PHE A 168 2.22 -18.44 5.14
C PHE A 168 2.49 -18.25 6.63
N CYS A 169 3.16 -17.18 7.05
CA CYS A 169 3.35 -16.85 8.47
C CYS A 169 2.17 -16.09 9.05
N ALA A 170 1.38 -15.42 8.20
CA ALA A 170 0.30 -14.56 8.67
C ALA A 170 -0.88 -15.38 9.19
N ASP A 171 -1.39 -14.96 10.36
CA ASP A 171 -2.63 -15.50 10.91
C ASP A 171 -3.83 -15.14 10.04
N SER A 172 -4.74 -16.09 9.84
CA SER A 172 -5.99 -15.87 9.14
C SER A 172 -7.06 -15.38 10.09
N TRP A 173 -7.49 -14.13 9.90
CA TRP A 173 -8.63 -13.55 10.60
C TRP A 173 -9.97 -13.84 9.90
N VAL A 174 -9.92 -14.26 8.62
CA VAL A 174 -11.09 -14.59 7.80
C VAL A 174 -11.07 -16.10 7.53
N GLY A 175 -11.62 -16.85 8.47
CA GLY A 175 -11.76 -18.30 8.34
C GLY A 175 -10.59 -19.11 8.88
N LYS A 176 -10.86 -20.40 8.98
CA LYS A 176 -10.01 -21.42 9.58
C LYS A 176 -9.17 -22.08 8.47
N LEU A 177 -7.85 -21.95 8.56
CA LEU A 177 -6.93 -22.63 7.66
C LEU A 177 -6.96 -24.13 7.98
N THR A 178 -7.26 -24.95 6.98
CA THR A 178 -7.37 -26.40 7.14
C THR A 178 -6.29 -27.07 6.32
N ASN A 179 -5.40 -27.82 6.96
CA ASN A 179 -4.38 -28.58 6.26
C ASN A 179 -4.94 -29.92 5.75
N ALA A 180 -4.14 -30.68 4.99
CA ALA A 180 -4.50 -32.00 4.48
C ALA A 180 -4.84 -33.03 5.58
N SER A 181 -4.48 -32.76 6.84
CA SER A 181 -4.83 -33.57 8.01
C SER A 181 -6.08 -33.06 8.73
N GLU A 182 -6.88 -32.21 8.08
CA GLU A 182 -8.07 -31.55 8.65
C GLU A 182 -7.80 -30.71 9.90
N LYS A 183 -6.53 -30.41 10.19
CA LYS A 183 -6.16 -29.61 11.34
C LYS A 183 -6.48 -28.16 11.04
N VAL A 184 -7.43 -27.67 11.81
CA VAL A 184 -7.90 -26.29 11.75
C VAL A 184 -7.01 -25.40 12.59
N THR A 185 -6.38 -24.41 11.97
CA THR A 185 -5.58 -23.38 12.65
C THR A 185 -6.04 -21.97 12.28
N LYS A 186 -5.90 -21.05 13.23
CA LYS A 186 -5.97 -19.60 12.97
C LYS A 186 -4.59 -19.01 12.67
N PHE A 187 -3.54 -19.73 13.05
CA PHE A 187 -2.16 -19.31 12.88
C PHE A 187 -1.66 -19.58 11.46
N GLY A 188 -0.65 -18.82 11.04
CA GLY A 188 0.11 -19.14 9.84
C GLY A 188 0.61 -20.60 9.81
N TYR A 189 0.70 -21.19 8.62
CA TYR A 189 1.25 -22.53 8.41
C TYR A 189 2.76 -22.62 8.66
N LEU A 190 3.47 -21.50 8.55
CA LEU A 190 4.90 -21.39 8.82
C LEU A 190 5.16 -20.48 10.01
N LYS A 191 6.22 -20.76 10.76
CA LYS A 191 6.75 -19.80 11.73
C LYS A 191 7.70 -18.84 11.03
N ASP A 192 7.77 -17.59 11.51
CA ASP A 192 8.69 -16.58 10.98
C ASP A 192 10.16 -17.03 11.03
N GLU A 193 10.56 -17.81 12.05
CA GLU A 193 11.93 -18.31 12.16
C GLU A 193 12.29 -19.27 11.02
N ILE A 194 11.34 -20.07 10.53
CA ILE A 194 11.58 -21.00 9.42
C ILE A 194 11.87 -20.20 8.15
N VAL A 195 11.04 -19.18 7.87
CA VAL A 195 11.24 -18.33 6.69
C VAL A 195 12.56 -17.56 6.79
N TYR A 196 12.94 -17.11 7.98
CA TYR A 196 14.24 -16.48 8.21
C TYR A 196 15.43 -17.41 7.89
N GLN A 197 15.36 -18.69 8.29
CA GLN A 197 16.41 -19.65 7.94
C GLN A 197 16.47 -19.88 6.42
N VAL A 198 15.33 -20.07 5.76
CA VAL A 198 15.27 -20.24 4.28
C VAL A 198 15.91 -19.04 3.57
N GLN A 199 15.57 -17.84 4.00
CA GLN A 199 16.16 -16.60 3.46
C GLN A 199 17.68 -16.53 3.69
N ARG A 200 18.17 -16.98 4.85
CA ARG A 200 19.61 -17.02 5.17
C ARG A 200 20.40 -17.98 4.28
N PHE A 201 19.79 -19.10 3.87
CA PHE A 201 20.40 -20.05 2.94
C PHE A 201 20.26 -19.62 1.47
N ASN A 202 19.71 -18.44 1.20
CA ASN A 202 19.48 -17.89 -0.15
C ASN A 202 18.70 -18.86 -1.06
N VAL A 203 17.81 -19.64 -0.46
CA VAL A 203 16.91 -20.55 -1.17
C VAL A 203 15.76 -19.71 -1.70
N ASP A 204 15.63 -19.62 -3.02
CA ASP A 204 14.51 -18.96 -3.67
C ASP A 204 13.36 -19.93 -3.98
N LEU A 205 12.25 -19.40 -4.51
CA LEU A 205 11.11 -20.25 -4.89
C LEU A 205 11.47 -21.22 -6.02
N ASP A 206 12.34 -20.85 -6.94
CA ASP A 206 12.69 -21.69 -8.08
C ASP A 206 13.46 -22.93 -7.61
N MET A 207 14.37 -22.78 -6.65
CA MET A 207 15.06 -23.89 -5.96
C MET A 207 14.09 -24.81 -5.20
N ILE A 208 13.03 -24.24 -4.60
CA ILE A 208 12.00 -25.04 -3.91
C ILE A 208 11.13 -25.81 -4.90
N PHE A 209 10.86 -25.21 -6.07
CA PHE A 209 10.04 -25.82 -7.13
C PHE A 209 10.82 -26.79 -8.02
N ASP A 210 12.16 -26.75 -8.02
CA ASP A 210 12.97 -27.64 -8.85
C ASP A 210 12.81 -29.10 -8.42
N ARG A 211 11.98 -29.82 -9.17
CA ARG A 211 11.69 -31.24 -8.98
C ARG A 211 12.84 -32.15 -9.40
N ASN A 212 13.93 -31.59 -9.95
CA ASN A 212 15.08 -32.35 -10.45
C ASN A 212 16.19 -32.54 -9.40
N LEU A 213 16.04 -31.99 -8.20
CA LEU A 213 16.86 -32.34 -7.03
C LEU A 213 16.37 -33.69 -6.47
N GLN A 214 16.73 -34.79 -7.15
CA GLN A 214 16.73 -36.15 -6.59
C GLN A 214 18.13 -36.51 -6.09
#